data_AF-A0AAW9K1G5-F1
#
_entry.id   AF-A0AAW9K1G5-F1
#
_cell.length_a   1.000
_cell.length_b   1.000
_cell.length_c   1.000
_cell.angle_alpha   90.00
_cell.angle_beta   90.00
_cell.angle_gamma   90.00
#
_symmetry.space_group_name_H-M   'P 1'
#
loop_
_entity.id
_entity.type
_entity.pdbx_description
1 polymer ?
#
loop_
_entity_poly.entity_id
_entity_poly.type
_entity_poly.pdbx_seq_one_letter_code
_entity_poly.pdbx_strand_id
1 'polypeptide(L)'
;MSQNSNGFADMADRMGKLATVTEEVTLESLTMAAEFYLEKLIPNIPKSLIRKKHAADHVKVIVEDKQVKVVFEDTAFYWRFPENGTVNQPAQHFASGTFEQHKGNIENLMAKKVIEAMEGR
;
A
#
# COMPACT_ATOMS: atom_id res chain seq x y z
N MET A 1 31.59 2.42 35.12
CA MET A 1 30.59 3.35 34.56
C MET A 1 29.35 2.53 34.19
N SER A 2 28.38 2.43 35.10
CA SER A 2 27.11 1.77 34.80
C SER A 2 26.37 2.64 33.81
N GLN A 3 26.16 2.18 32.57
CA GLN A 3 25.22 2.82 31.64
C GLN A 3 23.83 2.65 32.25
N ASN A 4 23.41 3.66 33.00
CA ASN A 4 22.10 3.75 33.61
C ASN A 4 21.09 4.07 32.49
N SER A 5 20.80 3.10 31.61
CA SER A 5 19.72 3.21 30.63
C SER A 5 18.41 3.11 31.41
N ASN A 6 17.88 4.28 31.81
CA ASN A 6 16.57 4.34 32.42
C ASN A 6 15.56 3.94 31.35
N GLY A 7 15.06 2.70 31.44
CA GLY A 7 14.09 2.17 30.47
C GLY A 7 12.84 3.04 30.35
N PHE A 8 12.48 3.84 31.37
CA PHE A 8 11.39 4.81 31.27
C PHE A 8 11.77 6.05 30.45
N ALA A 9 13.01 6.53 30.53
CA ALA A 9 13.48 7.64 29.70
C ALA A 9 13.57 7.20 28.23
N ASP A 10 14.06 5.98 27.98
CA ASP A 10 14.10 5.39 26.63
C ASP A 10 12.68 5.18 26.07
N MET A 11 11.73 4.75 26.91
CA MET A 11 10.33 4.60 26.52
C MET A 11 9.66 5.95 26.27
N ALA A 12 9.93 6.97 27.10
CA ALA A 12 9.41 8.32 26.91
C ALA A 12 9.94 8.98 25.62
N ASP A 13 11.21 8.78 25.30
CA ASP A 13 11.82 9.25 24.05
C ASP A 13 11.20 8.56 22.84
N ARG A 14 10.99 7.24 22.89
CA ARG A 14 10.28 6.48 21.83
C ARG A 14 8.82 6.92 21.68
N MET A 15 8.11 7.17 22.78
CA MET A 15 6.74 7.68 22.76
C MET A 15 6.65 9.10 22.21
N GLY A 16 7.59 9.98 22.56
CA GLY A 16 7.69 11.33 21.99
C GLY A 16 8.00 11.32 20.48
N LYS A 17 8.84 10.39 20.04
CA LYS A 17 9.14 10.13 18.62
C LYS A 17 7.92 9.60 17.85
N LEU A 18 7.16 8.69 18.44
CA LEU A 18 5.88 8.25 17.85
C LEU A 18 4.87 9.39 17.74
N ALA A 19 4.80 10.26 18.76
CA ALA A 19 3.92 11.43 18.76
C ALA A 19 4.35 12.53 17.78
N THR A 20 5.60 12.52 17.31
CA THR A 20 6.12 13.48 16.32
C THR A 20 6.00 12.99 14.88
N VAL A 21 5.65 11.71 14.64
CA VAL A 21 5.29 11.25 13.30
C VAL A 21 4.05 12.02 12.86
N THR A 22 4.22 12.91 11.90
CA THR A 22 3.13 13.75 11.39
C THR A 22 2.18 12.94 10.53
N GLU A 23 0.96 13.44 10.38
CA GLU A 23 0.00 12.90 9.42
C GLU A 23 0.57 12.90 7.99
N GLU A 24 1.43 13.86 7.66
CA GLU A 24 2.11 13.98 6.36
C GLU A 24 3.05 12.81 6.10
N VAL A 25 3.93 12.46 7.06
CA VAL A 25 4.83 11.30 6.95
C VAL A 25 4.04 10.01 6.81
N THR A 26 2.93 9.90 7.55
CA THR A 26 2.04 8.73 7.47
C THR A 26 1.40 8.63 6.09
N LEU A 27 0.90 9.75 5.55
CA LEU A 27 0.32 9.81 4.21
C LEU A 27 1.33 9.52 3.10
N GLU A 28 2.55 10.07 3.19
CA GLU A 28 3.63 9.82 2.24
C GLU A 28 4.01 8.33 2.23
N SER A 29 4.15 7.75 3.42
CA SER A 29 4.43 6.33 3.61
C SER A 29 3.36 5.43 2.99
N LEU A 30 2.08 5.74 3.24
CA LEU A 30 0.95 5.03 2.62
C LEU A 30 0.90 5.22 1.10
N THR A 31 1.25 6.40 0.60
CA THR A 31 1.27 6.71 -0.83
C THR A 31 2.35 5.88 -1.54
N MET A 32 3.57 5.84 -1.00
CA MET A 32 4.64 5.01 -1.57
C MET A 32 4.29 3.52 -1.57
N ALA A 33 3.68 3.03 -0.49
CA ALA A 33 3.23 1.64 -0.42
C ALA A 33 2.15 1.33 -1.48
N ALA A 34 1.22 2.27 -1.69
CA ALA A 34 0.17 2.15 -2.71
C ALA A 34 0.72 2.23 -4.14
N GLU A 35 1.68 3.11 -4.40
CA GLU A 35 2.36 3.23 -5.70
C GLU A 35 3.16 1.96 -6.03
N PHE A 36 3.89 1.43 -5.05
CA PHE A 36 4.60 0.15 -5.20
C PHE A 36 3.64 -1.00 -5.52
N TYR A 37 2.52 -1.09 -4.80
CA TYR A 37 1.49 -2.07 -5.10
C TYR A 37 0.92 -1.89 -6.51
N LEU A 38 0.63 -0.65 -6.93
CA LEU A 38 0.13 -0.35 -8.27
C LEU A 38 1.12 -0.80 -9.37
N GLU A 39 2.42 -0.55 -9.18
CA GLU A 39 3.47 -0.98 -10.11
C GLU A 39 3.48 -2.51 -10.29
N LYS A 40 3.27 -3.26 -9.21
CA LYS A 40 3.20 -4.74 -9.26
C LYS A 40 1.86 -5.26 -9.76
N LEU A 41 0.79 -4.52 -9.53
CA LEU A 41 -0.56 -4.88 -9.95
C LEU A 41 -0.73 -4.78 -11.47
N ILE A 42 -0.29 -3.66 -12.08
CA ILE A 42 -0.45 -3.38 -13.52
C ILE A 42 -0.09 -4.57 -14.44
N PRO A 43 1.08 -5.22 -14.29
CA PRO A 43 1.45 -6.34 -15.16
C PRO A 43 0.61 -7.61 -14.92
N ASN A 44 0.05 -7.78 -13.72
CA ASN A 44 -0.78 -8.93 -13.36
C ASN A 44 -2.25 -8.76 -13.77
N ILE A 45 -2.66 -7.54 -14.14
CA ILE A 45 -4.01 -7.27 -14.62
C ILE A 45 -4.27 -8.05 -15.91
N PRO A 46 -5.38 -8.81 -15.98
CA PRO A 46 -5.73 -9.58 -17.18
C PRO A 46 -5.99 -8.65 -18.37
N LYS A 47 -5.27 -8.87 -19.47
CA LYS A 47 -5.47 -8.11 -20.71
C LYS A 47 -6.50 -8.78 -21.60
N SER A 48 -7.49 -8.01 -22.05
CA SER A 48 -8.39 -8.45 -23.12
C SER A 48 -7.64 -8.49 -24.44
N LEU A 49 -7.95 -9.46 -25.31
CA LEU A 49 -7.43 -9.56 -26.68
C LEU A 49 -7.95 -8.43 -27.60
N ILE A 50 -8.94 -7.66 -27.13
CA ILE A 50 -9.56 -6.56 -27.88
C ILE A 50 -8.69 -5.29 -27.72
N ARG A 51 -8.36 -4.63 -28.85
CA ARG A 51 -7.53 -3.41 -28.96
C ARG A 51 -8.18 -2.13 -28.37
N LYS A 52 -8.95 -2.22 -27.29
CA LYS A 52 -9.57 -1.08 -26.58
C LYS A 52 -8.82 -0.82 -25.27
N LYS A 53 -9.14 0.30 -24.59
CA LYS A 53 -8.58 0.63 -23.26
C LYS A 53 -8.68 -0.58 -22.32
N HIS A 54 -7.59 -0.89 -21.63
CA HIS A 54 -7.45 -2.03 -20.74
C HIS A 54 -7.65 -1.60 -19.28
N ALA A 55 -7.93 -2.55 -18.38
CA ALA A 55 -8.06 -2.26 -16.94
C ALA A 55 -6.86 -1.50 -16.38
N ALA A 56 -5.67 -1.90 -16.84
CA ALA A 56 -4.41 -1.30 -16.42
C ALA A 56 -4.35 0.21 -16.67
N ASP A 57 -5.07 0.71 -17.69
CA ASP A 57 -5.10 2.13 -18.05
C ASP A 57 -6.00 2.95 -17.11
N HIS A 58 -6.77 2.28 -16.25
CA HIS A 58 -7.78 2.89 -15.38
C HIS A 58 -7.49 2.66 -13.89
N VAL A 59 -6.31 2.16 -13.52
CA VAL A 59 -5.94 1.99 -12.11
C VAL A 59 -5.08 3.15 -11.65
N LYS A 60 -5.46 3.79 -10.54
CA LYS A 60 -4.71 4.90 -9.96
C LYS A 60 -4.71 4.87 -8.44
N VAL A 61 -3.73 5.55 -7.85
CA VAL A 61 -3.74 5.89 -6.43
C VAL A 61 -4.50 7.20 -6.24
N ILE A 62 -5.42 7.24 -5.28
CA ILE A 62 -6.10 8.46 -4.82
C ILE A 62 -5.82 8.68 -3.34
N VAL A 63 -5.69 9.94 -2.95
CA VAL A 63 -5.56 10.37 -1.56
C VAL A 63 -6.80 11.20 -1.22
N GLU A 64 -7.67 10.66 -0.38
CA GLU A 64 -8.92 11.30 0.06
C GLU A 64 -9.09 11.12 1.57
N ASP A 65 -9.50 12.16 2.28
CA ASP A 65 -9.80 12.10 3.72
C ASP A 65 -8.73 11.41 4.59
N LYS A 66 -7.45 11.70 4.31
CA LYS A 66 -6.28 11.09 4.96
C LYS A 66 -6.13 9.57 4.73
N GLN A 67 -6.77 9.04 3.69
CA GLN A 67 -6.67 7.66 3.26
C GLN A 67 -6.06 7.58 1.87
N VAL A 68 -5.20 6.60 1.66
CA VAL A 68 -4.64 6.26 0.36
C VAL A 68 -5.36 5.03 -0.17
N LYS A 69 -5.94 5.12 -1.37
CA LYS A 69 -6.69 4.03 -2.01
C LYS A 69 -6.17 3.78 -3.41
N VAL A 70 -6.12 2.51 -3.80
CA VAL A 70 -5.88 2.12 -5.19
C VAL A 70 -7.24 1.80 -5.80
N VAL A 71 -7.64 2.58 -6.81
CA VAL A 71 -8.99 2.53 -7.39
C VAL A 71 -8.94 2.23 -8.88
N PHE A 72 -9.98 1.56 -9.36
CA PHE A 72 -10.22 1.31 -10.78
C PHE A 72 -11.31 2.29 -11.28
N GLU A 73 -10.91 3.32 -12.02
CA GLU A 73 -11.82 4.34 -12.55
C GLU A 73 -12.86 3.77 -13.52
N ASP A 74 -14.12 4.22 -13.41
CA ASP A 74 -15.27 3.96 -14.30
C ASP A 74 -15.64 2.49 -14.57
N THR A 75 -14.83 1.55 -14.08
CA THR A 75 -14.85 0.14 -14.49
C THR A 75 -14.71 -0.82 -13.31
N ALA A 76 -14.60 -0.30 -12.07
CA ALA A 76 -14.51 -1.07 -10.82
C ALA A 76 -15.44 -2.29 -10.75
N PHE A 77 -16.70 -2.12 -11.18
CA PHE A 77 -17.69 -3.20 -11.18
C PHE A 77 -17.28 -4.40 -12.05
N TYR A 78 -16.70 -4.15 -13.23
CA TYR A 78 -16.32 -5.19 -14.17
C TYR A 78 -15.11 -5.99 -13.69
N TRP A 79 -14.25 -5.42 -12.85
CA TRP A 79 -13.03 -6.08 -12.35
C TRP A 79 -13.28 -7.09 -11.25
N ARG A 80 -14.44 -7.02 -10.59
CA ARG A 80 -14.86 -8.02 -9.60
C ARG A 80 -14.93 -9.42 -10.21
N PHE A 81 -15.36 -9.53 -11.47
CA PHE A 81 -15.56 -10.81 -12.15
C PHE A 81 -14.27 -11.56 -12.51
N PRO A 82 -13.26 -10.94 -13.16
CA PRO A 82 -11.97 -11.61 -13.35
C PRO A 82 -11.24 -11.87 -12.03
N GLU A 83 -11.42 -11.01 -11.02
CA GLU A 83 -10.79 -11.22 -9.70
C GLU A 83 -11.36 -12.44 -8.97
N ASN A 84 -12.69 -12.54 -8.87
CA ASN A 84 -13.38 -13.56 -8.06
C ASN A 84 -13.89 -14.75 -8.87
N GLY A 85 -13.80 -14.67 -10.20
CA GLY A 85 -14.40 -15.64 -11.11
C GLY A 85 -15.92 -15.49 -11.24
N THR A 86 -16.45 -16.25 -12.18
CA THR A 86 -17.88 -16.47 -12.41
C THR A 86 -18.12 -17.95 -12.66
N VAL A 87 -19.38 -18.36 -12.84
CA VAL A 87 -19.72 -19.75 -13.19
C VAL A 87 -18.98 -20.22 -14.46
N ASN A 88 -18.69 -19.30 -15.39
CA ASN A 88 -18.10 -19.62 -16.70
C ASN A 88 -16.63 -19.20 -16.84
N GLN A 89 -16.04 -18.56 -15.82
CA GLN A 89 -14.67 -18.04 -15.88
C GLN A 89 -13.98 -18.23 -14.52
N PRO A 90 -12.81 -18.88 -14.44
CA PRO A 90 -12.10 -19.04 -13.18
C PRO A 90 -11.62 -17.69 -12.63
N ALA A 91 -11.49 -17.62 -11.31
CA ALA A 91 -10.89 -16.50 -10.61
C ALA A 91 -9.41 -16.36 -10.96
N GLN A 92 -8.96 -15.14 -11.21
CA GLN A 92 -7.56 -14.85 -11.54
C GLN A 92 -6.78 -14.30 -10.35
N HIS A 93 -7.46 -13.80 -9.31
CA HIS A 93 -6.84 -13.31 -8.08
C HIS A 93 -5.67 -12.34 -8.34
N PHE A 94 -5.80 -11.46 -9.34
CA PHE A 94 -4.72 -10.58 -9.74
C PHE A 94 -4.50 -9.48 -8.69
N ALA A 95 -5.57 -8.97 -8.08
CA ALA A 95 -5.46 -7.93 -7.06
C ALA A 95 -5.06 -8.53 -5.70
N SER A 96 -5.82 -9.52 -5.23
CA SER A 96 -5.54 -10.21 -3.96
C SER A 96 -4.22 -10.98 -3.98
N GLY A 97 -3.92 -11.68 -5.08
CA GLY A 97 -2.67 -12.40 -5.25
C GLY A 97 -1.45 -11.48 -5.28
N THR A 98 -1.52 -10.35 -6.01
CA THR A 98 -0.43 -9.35 -5.99
C THR A 98 -0.21 -8.80 -4.58
N PHE A 99 -1.29 -8.54 -3.83
CA PHE A 99 -1.18 -8.02 -2.47
C PHE A 99 -0.50 -9.03 -1.56
N GLU A 100 -0.97 -10.28 -1.54
CA GLU A 100 -0.40 -11.33 -0.69
C GLU A 100 1.07 -11.63 -1.04
N GLN A 101 1.43 -11.65 -2.33
CA GLN A 101 2.81 -11.87 -2.77
C GLN A 101 3.77 -10.77 -2.30
N HIS A 102 3.27 -9.55 -2.14
CA HIS A 102 4.09 -8.38 -1.84
C HIS A 102 3.80 -7.76 -0.47
N LYS A 103 2.96 -8.39 0.34
CA LYS A 103 2.50 -7.88 1.63
C LYS A 103 3.65 -7.45 2.53
N GLY A 104 4.67 -8.29 2.69
CA GLY A 104 5.84 -7.95 3.50
C GLY A 104 6.59 -6.72 2.99
N ASN A 105 6.69 -6.52 1.66
CA ASN A 105 7.33 -5.33 1.10
C ASN A 105 6.49 -4.07 1.30
N ILE A 106 5.16 -4.20 1.15
CA ILE A 106 4.20 -3.11 1.40
C ILE A 106 4.26 -2.69 2.87
N GLU A 107 4.23 -3.64 3.80
CA GLU A 107 4.37 -3.41 5.25
C GLU A 107 5.73 -2.77 5.59
N ASN A 108 6.82 -3.24 4.98
CA ASN A 108 8.14 -2.68 5.17
C ASN A 108 8.25 -1.24 4.65
N LEU A 109 7.66 -0.94 3.49
CA LEU A 109 7.62 0.43 2.95
C LEU A 109 6.83 1.36 3.87
N MET A 110 5.70 0.88 4.40
CA MET A 110 4.91 1.63 5.37
C MET A 110 5.68 1.92 6.65
N ALA A 111 6.37 0.91 7.19
CA ALA A 111 7.14 1.04 8.42
C ALA A 111 8.40 1.89 8.24
N LYS A 112 9.09 1.77 7.10
CA LYS A 112 10.39 2.41 6.86
C LYS A 112 10.34 3.92 7.05
N LYS A 113 9.34 4.61 6.47
CA LYS A 113 9.22 6.06 6.60
C LYS A 113 8.86 6.52 8.01
N VAL A 114 8.00 5.76 8.68
CA VAL A 114 7.63 6.02 10.07
C VAL A 114 8.87 5.89 10.96
N ILE A 115 9.68 4.85 10.75
CA ILE A 115 10.93 4.64 11.47
C ILE A 115 11.96 5.73 11.16
N GLU A 116 12.14 6.12 9.89
CA GLU A 116 13.03 7.23 9.50
C GLU A 116 12.66 8.54 10.22
N ALA A 117 11.37 8.88 10.25
CA ALA A 117 10.88 10.06 10.96
C ALA A 117 11.08 9.96 12.49
N MET A 118 10.92 8.77 13.07
CA MET A 118 11.19 8.55 14.50
C MET A 118 12.69 8.63 14.84
N GLU A 119 13.56 8.20 13.92
CA GLU A 119 15.01 8.27 14.10
C GLU A 119 15.57 9.69 13.89
N GLY A 120 14.75 10.64 13.43
CA GLY A 120 15.15 12.03 13.17
C GLY A 120 16.12 12.17 11.99
N ARG A 121 15.98 11.29 10.98
CA ARG A 121 16.80 11.29 9.76
C ARG A 121 16.04 11.80 8.55
#